data_AF-A0A9E5ABG6-F1
#
_entry.id   AF-A0A9E5ABG6-F1
#
_cell.length_a   1.000
_cell.length_b   1.000
_cell.length_c   1.000
_cell.angle_alpha   90.00
_cell.angle_beta   90.00
_cell.angle_gamma   90.00
#
_symmetry.space_group_name_H-M   'P 1'
#
loop_
_entity.id
_entity.type
_entity.pdbx_description
1 polymer ?
#
loop_
_entity_poly.entity_id
_entity_poly.type
_entity_poly.pdbx_seq_one_letter_code
_entity_poly.pdbx_strand_id
1 'polypeptide(L)' 'MKKPESQPPDRKVTLLQVAQSVLAAAFGVQSARNRERDFKHGSARTFILAGVVGTVLFVLSVWAVVSLVMKTVAG' A
#
# COMPACT_ATOMS: atom_id res chain seq x y z
N MET A 1 15.38 38.33 -6.34
CA MET A 1 16.07 37.02 -6.37
C MET A 1 15.27 36.03 -5.54
N LYS A 2 14.61 35.04 -6.15
CA LYS A 2 13.89 33.99 -5.41
C LYS A 2 14.92 33.05 -4.79
N LYS A 3 14.85 32.88 -3.48
CA LYS A 3 15.74 32.05 -2.66
C LYS A 3 15.58 30.57 -3.11
N PRO A 4 16.68 29.80 -3.30
CA PRO A 4 16.58 28.40 -3.68
C PRO A 4 15.87 27.61 -2.58
N GLU A 5 14.76 26.98 -2.95
CA GLU A 5 13.94 26.15 -2.08
C GLU A 5 14.74 24.89 -1.72
N SER A 6 15.34 24.91 -0.54
CA SER A 6 16.10 23.80 0.03
C SER A 6 15.17 22.61 0.25
N GLN A 7 15.40 21.52 -0.49
CA GLN A 7 14.79 20.22 -0.23
C GLN A 7 14.98 19.87 1.26
N PRO A 8 13.91 19.52 2.01
CA PRO A 8 14.05 19.24 3.43
C PRO A 8 14.94 18.01 3.62
N PRO A 9 15.71 17.96 4.72
CA PRO A 9 16.72 16.93 4.98
C PRO A 9 16.09 15.53 4.98
N ASP A 10 16.89 14.52 4.61
CA ASP A 10 16.59 13.08 4.56
C ASP A 10 15.66 12.61 5.70
N ARG A 11 14.35 12.74 5.50
CA ARG A 11 13.36 12.42 6.53
C ARG A 11 13.01 10.97 6.35
N LYS A 12 13.61 10.11 7.20
CA LYS A 12 13.29 8.68 7.28
C LYS A 12 11.78 8.49 7.17
N VAL A 13 11.36 7.70 6.19
CA VAL A 13 9.94 7.43 5.94
C VAL A 13 9.35 6.86 7.22
N THR A 14 8.35 7.54 7.78
CA THR A 14 7.72 7.08 9.02
C THR A 14 6.74 5.96 8.72
N LEU A 15 6.52 5.07 9.69
CA LEU A 15 5.56 3.96 9.55
C LEU A 15 4.17 4.44 9.13
N LEU A 16 3.77 5.62 9.61
CA LEU A 16 2.51 6.27 9.23
C LEU A 16 2.44 6.61 7.73
N GLN A 17 3.54 7.11 7.15
CA GLN A 17 3.61 7.43 5.72
C GLN A 17 3.57 6.16 4.85
N VAL A 18 4.16 5.06 5.33
CA VAL A 18 4.06 3.75 4.66
C VAL A 18 2.62 3.26 4.68
N ALA A 19 1.95 3.31 5.83
CA ALA A 19 0.56 2.91 5.97
C ALA A 19 -0.37 3.73 5.06
N GLN A 20 -0.21 5.05 5.02
CA GLN A 20 -0.97 5.93 4.11
C GLN A 20 -0.71 5.62 2.63
N SER A 21 0.54 5.31 2.27
CA SER A 21 0.91 4.94 0.91
C SER A 21 0.24 3.63 0.48
N VAL A 22 0.21 2.62 1.36
CA VAL A 22 -0.43 1.32 1.11
C VAL A 22 -1.94 1.48 1.00
N LEU A 23 -2.57 2.27 1.87
CA LEU A 23 -4.01 2.56 1.80
C LEU A 23 -4.36 3.31 0.51
N ALA A 24 -3.63 4.37 0.16
CA ALA A 24 -3.87 5.12 -1.07
C ALA A 24 -3.72 4.23 -2.33
N ALA A 25 -2.74 3.32 -2.34
CA ALA A 25 -2.58 2.35 -3.41
C ALA A 25 -3.74 1.32 -3.45
N ALA A 26 -4.21 0.85 -2.29
CA ALA A 26 -5.36 -0.06 -2.20
C ALA A 26 -6.67 0.57 -2.72
N PHE A 27 -6.84 1.88 -2.53
CA PHE A 27 -7.97 2.65 -3.08
C PHE A 27 -7.73 3.17 -4.52
N GLY A 28 -6.59 2.85 -5.15
CA GLY A 28 -6.25 3.28 -6.52
C GLY A 28 -5.82 4.74 -6.67
N VAL A 29 -5.70 5.50 -5.58
CA VAL A 29 -5.29 6.92 -5.52
C VAL A 29 -3.78 7.07 -5.29
N GLN A 30 -2.97 6.23 -5.96
CA GLN A 30 -1.52 6.28 -5.85
C GLN A 30 -0.95 7.50 -6.59
N SER A 31 -0.43 8.48 -5.85
CA SER A 31 0.18 9.68 -6.45
C SER A 31 1.48 9.36 -7.20
N ALA A 32 1.80 10.15 -8.23
CA ALA A 32 3.03 10.00 -9.01
C ALA A 32 4.31 10.07 -8.15
N ARG A 33 4.29 10.83 -7.05
CA ARG A 33 5.40 10.94 -6.10
C ARG A 33 5.66 9.63 -5.34
N ASN A 34 4.60 8.92 -4.94
CA ASN A 34 4.76 7.60 -4.32
C ASN A 34 5.34 6.63 -5.34
N ARG A 35 4.80 6.62 -6.56
CA ARG A 35 5.28 5.79 -7.67
C ARG A 35 6.75 6.04 -7.99
N GLU A 36 7.19 7.29 -8.06
CA GLU A 36 8.58 7.64 -8.40
C GLU A 36 9.57 7.25 -7.30
N ARG A 37 9.19 7.40 -6.02
CA ARG A 37 9.97 6.89 -4.87
C ARG A 37 10.08 5.38 -4.92
N ASP A 38 8.94 4.73 -5.13
CA ASP A 38 8.77 3.28 -5.19
C ASP A 38 9.59 2.68 -6.36
N PHE A 39 9.66 3.37 -7.51
CA PHE A 39 10.49 2.97 -8.67
C PHE A 39 11.98 3.28 -8.51
N LYS A 40 12.36 4.39 -7.86
CA LYS A 40 13.78 4.73 -7.64
C LYS A 40 14.45 3.84 -6.60
N HIS A 41 13.71 3.35 -5.60
CA HIS A 41 14.28 2.67 -4.43
C HIS A 41 13.80 1.22 -4.27
N GLY A 42 12.74 0.80 -4.96
CA GLY A 42 12.18 -0.54 -4.88
C GLY A 42 12.42 -1.37 -6.14
N SER A 43 12.76 -2.64 -5.98
CA SER A 43 12.88 -3.58 -7.10
C SER A 43 11.49 -4.04 -7.59
N ALA A 44 11.32 -4.29 -8.89
CA ALA A 44 10.06 -4.81 -9.45
C ALA A 44 9.57 -6.09 -8.75
N ARG A 45 10.50 -6.94 -8.29
CA ARG A 45 10.20 -8.17 -7.53
C ARG A 45 9.50 -7.87 -6.20
N THR A 46 9.87 -6.79 -5.52
CA THR A 46 9.26 -6.38 -4.24
C THR A 46 7.79 -6.00 -4.43
N PHE A 47 7.46 -5.31 -5.52
CA PHE A 47 6.07 -4.94 -5.82
C PHE A 47 5.22 -6.12 -6.23
N ILE A 48 5.77 -7.04 -7.04
CA ILE A 48 5.07 -8.28 -7.42
C ILE A 48 4.76 -9.11 -6.17
N LEU A 49 5.75 -9.31 -5.29
CA LEU A 49 5.54 -10.07 -4.06
C LEU A 49 4.50 -9.39 -3.14
N ALA A 50 4.57 -8.07 -2.98
CA ALA A 50 3.59 -7.32 -2.20
C ALA A 50 2.18 -7.45 -2.78
N GLY A 51 2.05 -7.38 -4.11
CA GLY A 51 0.78 -7.60 -4.82
C GLY A 51 0.23 -9.00 -4.58
N VAL A 52 1.04 -10.05 -4.77
CA VAL A 52 0.64 -11.44 -4.55
C VAL A 52 0.19 -11.67 -3.11
N VAL A 53 0.97 -11.22 -2.13
CA VAL A 53 0.61 -11.33 -0.71
C VAL A 53 -0.70 -10.60 -0.42
N GLY A 54 -0.87 -9.38 -0.94
CA GLY A 54 -2.10 -8.61 -0.80
C GLY A 54 -3.31 -9.31 -1.41
N THR A 55 -3.17 -9.88 -2.61
CA THR A 55 -4.24 -10.65 -3.27
C THR A 55 -4.62 -11.89 -2.47
N VAL A 56 -3.65 -12.66 -1.98
CA VAL A 56 -3.92 -13.85 -1.16
C VAL A 56 -4.69 -13.46 0.11
N LEU A 57 -4.23 -12.42 0.82
CA LEU A 57 -4.90 -11.94 2.02
C LEU A 57 -6.34 -11.46 1.73
N PHE A 58 -6.55 -10.78 0.60
CA PHE A 58 -7.87 -10.33 0.18
C PHE A 58 -8.82 -11.51 -0.11
N VAL A 59 -8.36 -12.54 -0.82
CA VAL A 59 -9.17 -13.73 -1.10
C VAL A 59 -9.54 -14.44 0.21
N LEU A 60 -8.58 -14.59 1.13
CA LEU A 60 -8.81 -15.20 2.44
C LEU A 60 -9.81 -14.39 3.28
N SER A 61 -9.75 -13.06 3.24
CA SER A 61 -10.69 -12.22 3.99
C SER A 61 -12.11 -12.35 3.45
N VAL A 62 -12.30 -12.31 2.13
CA VAL A 62 -13.60 -12.55 1.49
C VAL A 62 -14.12 -13.95 1.84
N TRP A 63 -13.28 -14.98 1.72
CA TRP A 63 -13.64 -16.34 2.08
C TRP A 63 -14.05 -16.48 3.56
N ALA A 64 -13.33 -15.82 4.48
CA ALA A 64 -13.65 -15.83 5.90
C ALA A 64 -14.99 -15.16 6.19
N VAL A 65 -15.27 -14.00 5.56
CA VAL A 65 -16.55 -13.30 5.67
C VAL A 65 -17.69 -14.18 5.16
N VAL A 66 -17.55 -14.77 3.97
CA VAL A 66 -18.56 -15.69 3.41
C VAL A 66 -18.78 -16.88 4.35
N SER A 67 -17.71 -17.47 4.87
CA SER A 67 -17.78 -18.61 5.80
C SER A 67 -18.49 -18.24 7.10
N LEU A 68 -18.24 -17.04 7.63
CA LEU A 68 -18.92 -16.53 8.81
C LEU A 68 -20.41 -16.32 8.54
N VAL A 69 -20.77 -15.66 7.42
CA VAL A 69 -22.15 -15.41 7.03
C VAL A 69 -22.91 -16.73 6.85
N MET A 70 -22.32 -17.71 6.16
CA MET A 70 -22.95 -19.03 5.98
C MET A 70 -23.18 -19.74 7.32
N LYS A 71 -22.26 -19.62 8.28
CA LYS A 71 -22.45 -20.16 9.64
C LYS A 71 -23.57 -19.44 10.39
N THR A 72 -23.74 -18.13 10.21
CA THR A 72 -24.84 -17.38 10.85
C THR A 72 -26.21 -17.67 10.23
N VAL A 73 -26.27 -18.13 8.98
CA VAL A 73 -27.53 -18.46 8.28
C VAL A 73 -27.92 -19.93 8.46
N ALA A 74 -26.93 -20.82 8.62
CA ALA A 74 -27.17 -22.25 8.85
C ALA A 74 -27.47 -22.62 10.31
N GLY A 75 -27.37 -21.65 11.23
CA GLY A 75 -27.64 -21.81 12.67
C GLY A 75 -29.00 -21.29 13.08
#